data_AF-A0A415D9T0-F1
#
_entry.id   AF-A0A415D9T0-F1
#
_cell.length_a   1.000
_cell.length_b   1.000
_cell.length_c   1.000
_cell.angle_alpha   90.00
_cell.angle_beta   90.00
_cell.angle_gamma   90.00
#
_symmetry.space_group_name_H-M   'P 1'
#
loop_
_entity.id
_entity.type
_entity.pdbx_description
1 polymer ?
#
loop_
_entity_poly.entity_id
_entity_poly.type
_entity_poly.pdbx_seq_one_letter_code
_entity_poly.pdbx_strand_id
1 'polypeptide(L)'
;MWLSYEREAFYGKEDHELRMTFDQNILWRTEDLDLSSPIYGRSLLDEDQSLLEIKVGHAIPLWLSHFLTENKMFRTSYSKYGNAYRTLLREGEINYV
;
A
#
# COMPACT_ATOMS: atom_id res chain seq x y z
N MET A 1 12.03 7.91 8.76
CA MET A 1 11.03 6.83 8.73
C MET A 1 11.45 5.83 7.68
N TRP A 2 11.38 4.56 8.02
CA TRP A 2 11.65 3.41 7.17
C TRP A 2 10.35 2.67 6.88
N LEU A 3 10.22 2.10 5.68
CA LEU A 3 9.04 1.38 5.19
C LEU A 3 9.50 0.12 4.43
N SER A 4 8.93 -1.02 4.75
CA SER A 4 9.09 -2.29 4.03
C SER A 4 7.75 -2.89 3.71
N TYR A 5 7.71 -3.68 2.65
CA TYR A 5 6.53 -4.43 2.20
C TYR A 5 6.96 -5.49 1.20
N GLU A 6 6.18 -6.55 1.14
CA GLU A 6 6.28 -7.57 0.09
C GLU A 6 5.38 -7.15 -1.07
N ARG A 7 5.92 -7.11 -2.29
CA ARG A 7 5.21 -6.66 -3.48
C ARG A 7 5.14 -7.74 -4.54
N GLU A 8 3.93 -8.04 -4.95
CA GLU A 8 3.66 -8.77 -6.19
C GLU A 8 3.18 -7.78 -7.26
N ALA A 9 3.81 -7.81 -8.43
CA ALA A 9 3.53 -6.88 -9.52
C ALA A 9 3.11 -7.64 -10.78
N PHE A 10 1.97 -7.23 -11.33
CA PHE A 10 1.36 -7.82 -12.52
C PHE A 10 1.11 -6.76 -13.58
N TYR A 11 1.12 -7.18 -14.83
CA TYR A 11 0.71 -6.38 -15.98
C TYR A 11 -0.32 -7.15 -16.80
N GLY A 12 -1.19 -6.42 -17.50
CA GLY A 12 -2.21 -7.01 -18.35
C GLY A 12 -1.59 -7.82 -19.48
N LYS A 13 -2.14 -9.01 -19.74
CA LYS A 13 -1.69 -9.90 -20.81
C LYS A 13 -1.86 -9.28 -22.21
N GLU A 14 -2.93 -8.50 -22.38
CA GLU A 14 -3.29 -7.85 -23.65
C GLU A 14 -2.93 -6.36 -23.69
N ASP A 15 -2.89 -5.71 -22.52
CA ASP A 15 -2.54 -4.30 -22.35
C ASP A 15 -1.56 -4.14 -21.19
N HIS A 16 -0.30 -3.85 -21.50
CA HIS A 16 0.76 -3.63 -20.51
C HIS A 16 0.60 -2.32 -19.73
N GLU A 17 -0.24 -1.39 -20.18
CA GLU A 17 -0.56 -0.16 -19.44
C GLU A 17 -1.50 -0.42 -18.26
N LEU A 18 -2.24 -1.54 -18.28
CA LEU A 18 -2.90 -2.07 -17.09
C LEU A 18 -1.86 -2.74 -16.20
N ARG A 19 -1.60 -2.14 -15.04
CA ARG A 19 -0.67 -2.67 -14.03
C ARG A 19 -1.37 -2.80 -12.70
N MET A 20 -1.07 -3.86 -11.97
CA MET A 20 -1.59 -4.10 -10.63
C MET A 20 -0.43 -4.44 -9.70
N THR A 21 -0.44 -3.89 -8.50
CA THR A 21 0.46 -4.33 -7.44
C THR A 21 -0.31 -4.66 -6.19
N PHE A 22 0.08 -5.76 -5.56
CA PHE A 22 -0.40 -6.17 -4.24
C PHE A 22 0.74 -5.97 -3.26
N ASP A 23 0.56 -5.06 -2.31
CA ASP A 23 1.51 -4.84 -1.23
C ASP A 23 0.97 -5.46 0.05
N GLN A 24 1.76 -6.36 0.64
CA GLN A 24 1.49 -7.08 1.88
C GLN A 24 2.59 -6.82 2.90
N ASN A 25 2.35 -7.19 4.16
CA ASN A 25 3.33 -7.05 5.26
C ASN A 25 3.96 -5.65 5.29
N ILE A 26 3.12 -4.62 5.17
CA ILE A 26 3.60 -3.23 5.11
C ILE A 26 4.01 -2.77 6.52
N LEU A 27 5.30 -2.84 6.78
CA LEU A 27 5.90 -2.51 8.06
C LEU A 27 6.58 -1.14 8.01
N TRP A 28 6.53 -0.42 9.12
CA TRP A 28 7.22 0.87 9.26
C TRP A 28 7.88 1.04 10.62
N ARG A 29 8.94 1.84 10.64
CA ARG A 29 9.65 2.24 11.87
C ARG A 29 10.27 3.63 11.75
N THR A 30 10.48 4.29 12.89
CA THR A 30 11.13 5.60 12.99
C THR A 30 12.55 5.52 13.52
N GLU A 31 12.90 4.41 14.17
CA GLU A 31 14.22 4.10 14.71
C GLU A 31 14.89 2.98 13.90
N ASP A 32 16.18 2.73 14.13
CA ASP A 32 16.97 1.72 13.41
C ASP A 32 16.79 1.79 11.89
N LEU A 33 17.15 2.94 11.31
CA LEU A 33 16.92 3.23 9.89
C LEU A 33 17.98 2.59 8.98
N ASP A 34 18.87 1.77 9.52
CA ASP A 34 19.84 1.00 8.73
C ASP A 34 19.09 -0.02 7.86
N LEU A 35 19.38 -0.02 6.56
CA LEU A 35 18.76 -0.93 5.59
C LEU A 35 19.29 -2.36 5.72
N SER A 36 20.41 -2.57 6.40
CA SER A 36 20.98 -3.88 6.69
C SER A 36 20.38 -4.54 7.94
N SER A 37 19.68 -3.78 8.78
CA SER A 37 18.97 -4.32 9.94
C SER A 37 17.82 -5.25 9.52
N PRO A 38 17.45 -6.24 10.34
CA PRO A 38 16.32 -7.12 10.06
C PRO A 38 15.02 -6.37 9.74
N ILE A 39 14.11 -7.03 9.02
CA ILE A 39 12.79 -6.48 8.72
C ILE A 39 11.91 -6.60 9.97
N TYR A 40 11.49 -5.46 10.52
CA TYR A 40 10.55 -5.38 11.64
C TYR A 40 9.94 -3.98 11.72
N GLY A 41 8.86 -3.83 12.49
CA GLY A 41 8.23 -2.55 12.76
C GLY A 41 6.76 -2.70 13.12
N ARG A 42 6.05 -1.57 13.06
CA ARG A 42 4.59 -1.51 13.22
C ARG A 42 3.94 -1.86 11.88
N SER A 43 2.83 -2.63 11.90
CA SER A 43 2.06 -2.89 10.68
C SER A 43 1.19 -1.69 10.30
N LEU A 44 1.03 -1.45 9.01
CA LEU A 44 0.08 -0.46 8.45
C LEU A 44 -1.28 -1.06 8.08
N LEU A 45 -1.35 -2.38 7.95
CA LEU A 45 -2.53 -3.13 7.56
C LEU A 45 -2.84 -4.19 8.62
N ASP A 46 -4.11 -4.62 8.70
CA ASP A 46 -4.48 -5.80 9.47
C ASP A 46 -3.90 -7.07 8.81
N GLU A 47 -3.76 -8.17 9.56
CA GLU A 47 -3.07 -9.40 9.11
C GLU A 47 -3.66 -10.00 7.82
N ASP A 48 -4.95 -9.79 7.60
CA ASP A 48 -5.77 -10.31 6.52
C ASP A 48 -6.08 -9.25 5.43
N GLN A 49 -5.31 -8.16 5.41
CA GLN A 49 -5.43 -7.08 4.42
C GLN A 49 -4.24 -6.99 3.48
N SER A 50 -4.54 -6.63 2.23
CA SER A 50 -3.55 -6.27 1.21
C SER A 50 -3.88 -4.91 0.62
N LEU A 51 -2.85 -4.15 0.24
CA LEU A 51 -3.03 -2.91 -0.49
C LEU A 51 -2.92 -3.17 -2.00
N LEU A 52 -4.06 -3.12 -2.69
CA LEU A 52 -4.15 -3.20 -4.15
C LEU A 52 -4.01 -1.80 -4.76
N GLU A 53 -3.02 -1.63 -5.62
CA GLU A 53 -2.91 -0.48 -6.52
C GLU A 53 -3.18 -0.91 -7.96
N ILE A 54 -4.11 -0.23 -8.62
CA ILE A 54 -4.44 -0.43 -10.04
C ILE A 54 -4.02 0.82 -10.81
N LYS A 55 -3.21 0.64 -11.83
CA LYS A 55 -2.76 1.68 -12.77
C LYS A 55 -3.26 1.32 -14.17
N VAL A 56 -3.82 2.31 -14.85
CA VAL A 56 -4.29 2.19 -16.24
C VAL A 56 -3.78 3.39 -17.03
N GLY A 57 -3.35 3.17 -18.28
CA GLY A 57 -2.88 4.25 -19.15
C GLY A 57 -4.01 5.11 -19.72
N HIS A 58 -5.17 4.51 -19.98
CA HIS A 58 -6.34 5.18 -20.56
C HIS A 58 -7.57 5.02 -19.67
N ALA A 59 -8.35 3.97 -19.92
CA ALA A 59 -9.58 3.66 -19.18
C ALA A 59 -9.46 2.33 -18.45
N ILE A 60 -10.25 2.17 -17.39
CA ILE A 60 -10.37 0.88 -16.69
C ILE A 60 -11.11 -0.09 -17.62
N PRO A 61 -10.57 -1.30 -17.88
CA PRO A 61 -11.26 -2.32 -18.66
C PRO A 61 -12.62 -2.68 -18.06
N LEU A 62 -13.62 -2.92 -18.92
CA LEU A 62 -15.00 -3.16 -18.47
C LEU A 62 -15.10 -4.37 -17.52
N TRP A 63 -14.40 -5.46 -17.83
CA TRP A 63 -14.38 -6.65 -16.97
C TRP A 63 -13.85 -6.34 -15.57
N LEU A 64 -12.84 -5.48 -15.46
CA LEU A 64 -12.25 -5.09 -14.18
C LEU A 64 -13.21 -4.19 -13.41
N SER A 65 -13.90 -3.26 -14.09
CA SER A 65 -14.92 -2.44 -13.46
C SER A 65 -16.07 -3.27 -12.88
N HIS A 66 -16.52 -4.30 -13.61
CA HIS A 66 -17.54 -5.24 -13.11
C HIS A 66 -17.03 -6.01 -11.90
N PHE A 67 -15.83 -6.62 -12.00
CA PHE A 67 -15.22 -7.38 -10.92
C PHE A 67 -15.07 -6.55 -9.63
N LEU A 68 -14.58 -5.31 -9.74
CA LEU A 68 -14.44 -4.41 -8.59
C LEU A 68 -15.81 -4.09 -7.97
N THR A 69 -16.82 -3.83 -8.79
CA THR A 69 -18.18 -3.49 -8.33
C THR A 69 -18.85 -4.67 -7.63
N GLU A 70 -18.77 -5.87 -8.22
CA GLU A 70 -19.36 -7.10 -7.68
C GLU A 70 -18.76 -7.46 -6.31
N ASN A 71 -17.45 -7.24 -6.16
CA ASN A 71 -16.73 -7.46 -4.90
C ASN A 71 -16.75 -6.26 -3.95
N LYS A 72 -17.53 -5.20 -4.28
CA LYS A 72 -17.64 -3.97 -3.48
C LYS A 72 -16.29 -3.31 -3.17
N MET A 73 -15.35 -3.42 -4.11
CA MET A 73 -14.03 -2.80 -4.02
C MET A 73 -14.08 -1.42 -4.65
N PHE A 74 -14.01 -0.39 -3.79
CA PHE A 74 -14.06 1.00 -4.20
C PHE A 74 -12.73 1.69 -3.96
N ARG A 75 -12.41 2.64 -4.86
CA ARG A 75 -11.17 3.43 -4.77
C ARG A 75 -11.10 4.15 -3.44
N THR A 76 -10.01 3.92 -2.71
CA THR A 76 -9.67 4.66 -1.49
C THR A 76 -8.30 5.31 -1.65
N SER A 77 -8.18 6.56 -1.20
CA SER A 77 -6.86 7.21 -1.13
C SER A 77 -6.07 6.64 0.05
N TYR A 78 -4.94 5.99 -0.24
CA TYR A 78 -4.08 5.39 0.77
C TYR A 78 -2.62 5.78 0.53
N SER A 79 -1.96 6.36 1.54
CA SER A 79 -0.53 6.67 1.51
C SER A 79 0.17 5.91 2.62
N LYS A 80 1.16 5.07 2.29
CA LYS A 80 1.90 4.31 3.31
C LYS A 80 2.52 5.23 4.36
N TYR A 81 3.35 6.17 3.89
CA TYR A 81 3.97 7.18 4.74
C TYR A 81 2.93 8.05 5.46
N GLY A 82 1.90 8.51 4.74
CA GLY A 82 0.89 9.38 5.33
C GLY A 82 0.08 8.69 6.43
N ASN A 83 -0.19 7.39 6.29
CA ASN A 83 -0.82 6.60 7.35
C ASN A 83 0.11 6.43 8.55
N ALA A 84 1.37 6.02 8.33
CA ALA A 84 2.36 5.89 9.40
C ALA A 84 2.55 7.20 10.17
N TYR A 85 2.69 8.31 9.45
CA TYR A 85 2.84 9.63 10.04
C TYR A 85 1.59 10.07 10.83
N ARG A 86 0.39 9.77 10.34
CA ARG A 86 -0.85 10.04 11.08
C ARG A 86 -0.93 9.23 12.37
N THR A 87 -0.42 8.01 12.40
CA THR A 87 -0.30 7.21 13.63
C THR A 87 0.61 7.91 14.64
N LEU A 88 1.81 8.31 14.21
CA LEU A 88 2.75 9.05 15.06
C LEU A 88 2.16 10.33 15.65
N LEU A 89 1.44 11.12 14.83
CA LEU A 89 0.75 12.32 15.30
C LEU A 89 -0.34 12.03 16.33
N ARG A 90 -1.11 10.95 16.15
CA ARG A 90 -2.18 10.56 17.08
C ARG A 90 -1.63 10.05 18.41
N GLU A 91 -0.47 9.40 18.38
CA GLU A 91 0.21 8.84 19.56
C GLU A 91 1.07 9.88 20.31
N GLY A 92 1.20 11.10 19.77
CA GLY A 92 2.02 12.15 20.38
C GLY A 92 3.53 11.91 20.27
N GLU A 93 3.95 10.96 19.42
CA GLU A 93 5.35 10.63 19.16
C GLU A 93 6.05 11.67 18.27
N ILE A 94 5.27 12.58 17.68
CA ILE A 94 5.77 13.76 16.98
C ILE A 94 5.06 14.98 17.57
N ASN A 95 5.83 15.81 18.27
CA ASN A 95 5.41 17.15 18.67
C ASN A 95 5.99 18.14 17.66
N TYR A 96 5.15 19.03 17.14
CA TYR A 96 5.63 20.17 16.36
C TYR A 96 6.56 21.01 17.24
N VAL A 97 7.76 21.30 16.74
CA VAL A 97 8.65 22.33 17.29
C VAL A 97 8.20 23.69 16.78
#